data_AF-A0A542AUJ8-F1
#
_entry.id   AF-A0A542AUJ8-F1
#
_cell.length_a   1.000
_cell.length_b   1.000
_cell.length_c   1.000
_cell.angle_alpha   90.00
_cell.angle_beta   90.00
_cell.angle_gamma   90.00
#
_symmetry.space_group_name_H-M   'P 1'
#
loop_
_entity.id
_entity.type
_entity.pdbx_description
1 polymer ?
#
loop_
_entity_poly.entity_id
_entity_poly.type
_entity_poly.pdbx_seq_one_letter_code
_entity_poly.pdbx_strand_id
1 'polypeptide(L)'
;MRYFLMKAYHSHILRNLLNLKDLFSIGSQNLFTLNRPALLKESVSVAIKKNRKSHRKTLIWLDDRINPLEKKMDWLAFSPIGRDVNIIWLKEINEFQTWIHTNGLPDAICFDYDLSNSFNGFDCAEVLIDYCYNHQLLPPQWSSHSTNPEGKARINRLLKNYLILAKRMNFKSFTD
;
A
#
# COMPACT_ATOMS: atom_id res chain seq x y z
N MET A 1 1.25 17.61 28.80
CA MET A 1 1.37 16.19 29.22
C MET A 1 1.08 15.23 28.05
N ARG A 2 1.98 15.13 27.07
CA ARG A 2 1.86 14.13 25.97
C ARG A 2 3.21 13.55 25.49
N TYR A 3 4.28 13.76 26.25
CA TYR A 3 5.65 13.35 25.86
C TYR A 3 6.15 12.06 26.53
N PHE A 4 5.32 11.30 27.26
CA PHE A 4 5.80 10.20 28.11
C PHE A 4 5.41 8.77 27.70
N LEU A 5 4.70 8.55 26.58
CA LEU A 5 4.27 7.20 26.16
C LEU A 5 5.03 6.60 24.96
N MET A 6 6.11 7.23 24.47
CA MET A 6 6.90 6.73 23.33
C MET A 6 8.21 6.01 23.71
N LYS A 7 8.53 5.85 25.00
CA LYS A 7 9.79 5.18 25.42
C LYS A 7 9.68 3.67 25.65
N ALA A 8 8.48 3.09 25.74
CA ALA A 8 8.33 1.67 26.04
C ALA A 8 8.41 0.74 24.81
N TYR A 9 8.04 1.21 23.61
CA TYR A 9 7.98 0.38 22.40
C TYR A 9 9.33 0.17 21.69
N HIS A 10 10.36 0.97 22.01
CA HIS A 10 11.68 0.86 21.40
C HIS A 10 12.55 -0.28 21.97
N SER A 11 12.25 -0.81 23.16
CA SER A 11 13.12 -1.83 23.79
C SER A 11 12.88 -3.27 23.30
N HIS A 12 11.76 -3.54 22.63
CA HIS A 12 11.44 -4.88 22.14
C HIS A 12 12.03 -5.19 20.76
N ILE A 13 12.16 -4.17 19.90
CA ILE A 13 12.72 -4.31 18.55
C ILE A 13 14.25 -4.45 18.60
N LEU A 14 14.91 -3.77 19.55
CA LEU A 14 16.37 -3.82 19.72
C LEU A 14 16.88 -5.16 20.27
N ARG A 15 16.06 -5.95 20.97
CA ARG A 15 16.47 -7.27 21.48
C ARG A 15 16.58 -8.34 20.38
N ASN A 16 15.82 -8.22 19.30
CA ASN A 16 15.90 -9.15 18.17
C ASN A 16 17.07 -8.86 17.20
N LEU A 17 17.66 -7.66 17.23
CA LEU A 17 18.82 -7.31 16.40
C LEU A 17 20.16 -7.84 16.97
N LEU A 18 20.20 -8.18 18.27
CA LEU A 18 21.43 -8.66 18.92
C LEU A 18 21.76 -10.12 18.55
N ASN A 19 20.76 -10.97 18.28
CA ASN A 19 20.96 -12.37 17.87
C ASN A 19 21.52 -12.54 16.44
N LEU A 20 21.57 -11.47 15.63
CA LEU A 20 22.05 -11.58 14.25
C LEU A 20 23.59 -11.59 14.18
N LYS A 21 24.28 -11.01 15.16
CA LYS A 21 25.75 -10.93 15.18
C LYS A 21 26.41 -12.29 15.45
N ASP A 22 25.76 -13.14 16.24
CA ASP A 22 26.26 -14.48 16.55
C ASP A 22 26.17 -15.44 15.34
N LEU A 23 25.22 -15.19 14.43
CA LEU A 23 25.07 -15.96 13.19
C LEU A 23 26.24 -15.77 12.21
N PHE A 24 26.90 -14.61 12.22
CA PHE A 24 28.02 -14.32 11.33
C PHE A 24 29.36 -14.87 11.82
N SER A 25 29.47 -15.25 13.10
CA SER A 25 30.71 -15.81 13.66
C SER A 25 30.90 -17.29 13.29
N ILE A 26 29.80 -18.03 13.11
CA ILE A 26 29.82 -19.48 12.89
C ILE A 26 30.10 -19.85 11.41
N GLY A 27 29.90 -18.91 10.48
CA GLY A 27 30.01 -19.17 9.03
C GLY A 27 31.41 -19.01 8.40
N SER A 28 32.44 -18.62 9.16
CA SER A 28 33.73 -18.22 8.58
C SER A 28 34.74 -19.35 8.37
N GLN A 29 34.54 -20.54 8.95
CA GLN A 29 35.55 -21.60 8.93
C GLN A 29 35.39 -22.63 7.79
N ASN A 30 34.28 -22.61 7.05
CA ASN A 30 34.06 -23.51 5.91
C ASN A 30 33.96 -22.78 4.56
N LEU A 31 34.30 -21.49 4.49
CA LEU A 31 34.12 -20.66 3.29
C LEU A 31 35.35 -20.60 2.37
N PHE A 32 36.44 -21.28 2.73
CA PHE A 32 37.71 -21.21 1.98
C PHE A 32 37.88 -22.28 0.88
N THR A 33 36.93 -23.18 0.69
CA THR A 33 36.99 -24.18 -0.40
C THR A 33 35.65 -24.32 -1.11
N LEU A 34 35.22 -23.30 -1.85
CA LEU A 34 34.35 -23.44 -3.03
C LEU A 34 34.24 -22.08 -3.73
N ASN A 35 35.08 -21.86 -4.75
CA ASN A 35 34.88 -20.80 -5.74
C ASN A 35 33.64 -21.12 -6.61
N ARG A 36 32.43 -21.00 -6.03
CA ARG A 36 31.17 -21.07 -6.76
C ARG A 36 30.21 -19.90 -6.42
N PRO A 37 30.68 -18.64 -6.47
CA PRO A 37 29.84 -17.48 -6.19
C PRO A 37 28.65 -17.36 -7.16
N ALA A 38 28.77 -17.87 -8.39
CA ALA A 38 27.68 -17.88 -9.36
C ALA A 38 26.51 -18.80 -8.94
N LEU A 39 26.81 -20.00 -8.45
CA LEU A 39 25.77 -20.95 -8.02
C LEU A 39 25.17 -20.60 -6.68
N LEU A 40 25.93 -19.97 -5.78
CA LEU A 40 25.38 -19.36 -4.57
C LEU A 40 24.48 -18.17 -4.92
N LYS A 41 24.87 -17.29 -5.85
CA LYS A 41 23.99 -16.21 -6.33
C LYS A 41 22.73 -16.75 -6.99
N GLU A 42 22.83 -17.80 -7.78
CA GLU A 42 21.69 -18.41 -8.46
C GLU A 42 20.75 -19.14 -7.48
N SER A 43 21.29 -19.91 -6.54
CA SER A 43 20.49 -20.58 -5.51
C SER A 43 19.88 -19.61 -4.50
N VAL A 44 20.58 -18.52 -4.14
CA VAL A 44 20.04 -17.43 -3.32
C VAL A 44 18.97 -16.64 -4.08
N SER A 45 19.17 -16.30 -5.35
CA SER A 45 18.16 -15.59 -6.14
C SER A 45 16.94 -16.46 -6.45
N VAL A 46 17.11 -17.78 -6.60
CA VAL A 46 16.02 -18.76 -6.70
C VAL A 46 15.29 -18.91 -5.35
N ALA A 47 16.00 -18.93 -4.21
CA ALA A 47 15.40 -18.97 -2.89
C ALA A 47 14.66 -17.66 -2.54
N ILE A 48 15.20 -16.49 -2.91
CA ILE A 48 14.55 -15.19 -2.80
C ILE A 48 13.31 -15.13 -3.72
N LYS A 49 13.39 -15.63 -4.95
CA LYS A 49 12.22 -15.77 -5.84
C LYS A 49 11.16 -16.72 -5.26
N LYS A 50 11.56 -17.83 -4.64
CA LYS A 50 10.65 -18.78 -3.97
C LYS A 50 10.05 -18.24 -2.66
N ASN A 51 10.74 -17.33 -1.96
CA ASN A 51 10.29 -16.74 -0.70
C ASN A 51 9.59 -15.38 -0.86
N ARG A 52 9.45 -14.87 -2.09
CA ARG A 52 8.39 -13.91 -2.42
C ARG A 52 7.05 -14.63 -2.40
N LYS A 53 6.57 -14.98 -1.21
CA LYS A 53 5.16 -15.26 -1.00
C LYS A 53 4.46 -14.00 -1.51
N SER A 54 3.79 -14.10 -2.66
CA SER A 54 3.06 -12.97 -3.27
C SER A 54 2.20 -12.37 -2.16
N HIS A 55 2.55 -11.17 -1.69
CA HIS A 55 1.64 -10.54 -0.73
C HIS A 55 0.33 -10.37 -1.48
N ARG A 56 -0.77 -10.74 -0.84
CA ARG A 56 -2.08 -10.55 -1.46
C ARG A 56 -2.28 -9.05 -1.63
N LYS A 57 -2.59 -8.62 -2.85
CA LYS A 57 -2.75 -7.19 -3.16
C LYS A 57 -3.83 -6.58 -2.29
N THR A 58 -3.70 -5.32 -1.91
CA THR A 58 -4.68 -4.61 -1.08
C THR A 58 -5.54 -3.70 -1.94
N LEU A 59 -6.87 -3.84 -1.83
CA LEU A 59 -7.85 -2.95 -2.43
C LEU A 59 -8.57 -2.19 -1.31
N ILE A 60 -8.47 -0.86 -1.31
CA ILE A 60 -9.34 -0.04 -0.48
C ILE A 60 -10.68 0.15 -1.19
N TRP A 61 -11.77 -0.13 -0.49
CA TRP A 61 -13.12 0.22 -0.90
C TRP A 61 -13.61 1.36 -0.02
N LEU A 62 -13.78 2.54 -0.60
CA LEU A 62 -14.24 3.73 0.11
C LEU A 62 -15.72 3.96 -0.17
N ASP A 63 -16.57 3.63 0.79
CA ASP A 63 -18.03 3.77 0.68
C ASP A 63 -18.66 3.69 2.07
N ASP A 64 -19.59 4.58 2.40
CA ASP A 64 -20.27 4.61 3.71
C ASP A 64 -21.44 3.61 3.82
N ARG A 65 -22.04 3.23 2.68
CA ARG A 65 -23.30 2.48 2.59
C ARG A 65 -23.13 1.08 2.03
N ILE A 66 -22.29 0.92 1.01
CA ILE A 66 -22.13 -0.31 0.24
C ILE A 66 -20.98 -1.13 0.79
N ASN A 67 -21.33 -2.25 1.43
CA ASN A 67 -20.35 -3.24 1.85
C ASN A 67 -19.90 -4.12 0.68
N PRO A 68 -18.60 -4.13 0.31
CA PRO A 68 -18.10 -4.94 -0.80
C PRO A 68 -18.16 -6.45 -0.51
N LEU A 69 -18.36 -6.87 0.74
CA LEU A 69 -18.41 -8.30 1.13
C LEU A 69 -19.83 -8.87 1.13
N GLU A 70 -20.86 -8.07 0.83
CA GLU A 70 -22.23 -8.56 0.73
C GLU A 70 -22.45 -9.40 -0.54
N LYS A 71 -23.14 -10.55 -0.40
CA LYS A 71 -23.37 -11.51 -1.51
C LYS A 71 -24.06 -10.91 -2.75
N LYS A 72 -24.87 -9.87 -2.57
CA LYS A 72 -25.62 -9.20 -3.64
C LYS A 72 -24.80 -8.15 -4.40
N MET A 73 -23.61 -7.83 -3.91
CA MET A 73 -22.76 -6.77 -4.47
C MET A 73 -21.65 -7.39 -5.31
N ASP A 74 -21.62 -7.06 -6.61
CA ASP A 74 -20.53 -7.45 -7.51
C ASP A 74 -19.41 -6.41 -7.48
N TRP A 75 -18.73 -6.30 -6.34
CA TRP A 75 -17.60 -5.37 -6.15
C TRP A 75 -16.50 -5.56 -7.22
N LEU A 76 -16.40 -6.76 -7.79
CA LEU A 76 -15.42 -7.08 -8.81
C LEU A 76 -15.65 -6.29 -10.10
N ALA A 77 -16.89 -5.92 -10.43
CA ALA A 77 -17.20 -5.07 -11.57
C ALA A 77 -16.47 -3.71 -11.51
N PHE A 78 -16.06 -3.30 -10.31
CA PHE A 78 -15.35 -2.05 -10.07
C PHE A 78 -13.88 -2.23 -9.71
N SER A 79 -13.42 -3.44 -9.35
CA SER A 79 -12.02 -3.66 -8.96
C SER A 79 -11.06 -3.43 -10.14
N PRO A 80 -10.09 -2.50 -10.04
CA PRO A 80 -9.12 -2.28 -11.11
C PRO A 80 -8.01 -3.37 -11.14
N ILE A 81 -7.89 -4.19 -10.09
CA ILE A 81 -6.78 -5.15 -9.90
C ILE A 81 -7.22 -6.62 -9.77
N GLY A 82 -8.50 -6.93 -10.04
CA GLY A 82 -9.03 -8.29 -10.06
C GLY A 82 -9.51 -8.84 -8.71
N ARG A 83 -9.67 -10.17 -8.62
CA ARG A 83 -10.29 -10.89 -7.48
C ARG A 83 -9.34 -11.20 -6.32
N ASP A 84 -8.06 -11.46 -6.60
CA ASP A 84 -7.11 -11.95 -5.58
C ASP A 84 -6.52 -10.80 -4.76
N VAL A 85 -7.40 -10.17 -3.99
CA VAL A 85 -7.10 -8.96 -3.21
C VAL A 85 -7.64 -9.08 -1.79
N ASN A 86 -6.96 -8.47 -0.84
CA ASN A 86 -7.44 -8.20 0.50
C ASN A 86 -8.22 -6.88 0.45
N ILE A 87 -9.52 -6.92 0.74
CA ILE A 87 -10.38 -5.73 0.69
C ILE A 87 -10.38 -5.06 2.05
N ILE A 88 -10.06 -3.77 2.07
CA ILE A 88 -10.19 -2.90 3.23
C ILE A 88 -11.37 -1.95 2.98
N TRP A 89 -12.45 -2.13 3.73
CA TRP A 89 -13.62 -1.26 3.62
C TRP A 89 -13.49 -0.09 4.59
N LEU A 90 -13.42 1.13 4.05
CA LEU A 90 -13.34 2.38 4.81
C LEU A 90 -14.58 3.21 4.48
N LYS A 91 -15.18 3.84 5.48
CA LYS A 91 -16.46 4.55 5.35
C LYS A 91 -16.32 6.05 5.30
N GLU A 92 -15.25 6.58 5.89
CA GLU A 92 -15.10 8.01 6.11
C GLU A 92 -13.67 8.49 5.88
N ILE A 93 -13.51 9.80 5.66
CA ILE A 93 -12.21 10.44 5.40
C ILE A 93 -11.19 10.23 6.52
N ASN A 94 -11.63 10.22 7.78
CA ASN A 94 -10.73 10.04 8.92
C ASN A 94 -10.12 8.63 8.93
N GLU A 95 -10.92 7.62 8.58
CA GLU A 95 -10.45 6.24 8.45
C GLU A 95 -9.47 6.12 7.27
N PHE A 96 -9.81 6.74 6.13
CA PHE A 96 -8.94 6.79 4.96
C PHE A 96 -7.59 7.44 5.25
N GLN A 97 -7.60 8.63 5.85
CA GLN A 97 -6.39 9.36 6.22
C GLN A 97 -5.55 8.55 7.20
N THR A 98 -6.16 8.00 8.26
CA THR A 98 -5.46 7.18 9.24
C THR A 98 -4.82 5.95 8.58
N TRP A 99 -5.55 5.29 7.68
CA TRP A 99 -5.06 4.10 7.00
C TRP A 99 -3.85 4.41 6.11
N ILE A 100 -3.93 5.44 5.27
CA ILE A 100 -2.85 5.83 4.35
C ILE A 100 -1.58 6.22 5.11
N HIS A 101 -1.70 6.99 6.20
CA HIS A 101 -0.54 7.40 7.00
C HIS A 101 0.08 6.24 7.79
N THR A 102 -0.70 5.21 8.13
CA THR A 102 -0.24 4.06 8.91
C THR A 102 0.33 2.95 8.03
N ASN A 103 -0.27 2.69 6.86
CA ASN A 103 0.00 1.53 6.03
C ASN A 103 0.69 1.87 4.70
N GLY A 104 0.73 3.15 4.32
CA GLY A 104 1.21 3.59 3.01
C GLY A 104 0.16 3.45 1.91
N LEU A 105 0.60 3.21 0.68
CA LEU A 105 -0.29 3.07 -0.46
C LEU A 105 -0.82 1.63 -0.59
N PRO A 106 -2.11 1.43 -0.88
CA PRO A 106 -2.62 0.13 -1.31
C PRO A 106 -2.21 -0.16 -2.76
N ASP A 107 -2.49 -1.35 -3.27
CA ASP A 107 -2.34 -1.63 -4.70
C ASP A 107 -3.42 -0.92 -5.53
N ALA A 108 -4.63 -0.78 -4.96
CA ALA A 108 -5.71 -0.05 -5.60
C ALA A 108 -6.75 0.54 -4.65
N ILE A 109 -7.55 1.48 -5.18
CA ILE A 109 -8.65 2.16 -4.48
C ILE A 109 -9.91 2.23 -5.36
N CYS A 110 -11.07 1.89 -4.81
CA CYS A 110 -12.40 2.14 -5.38
C CYS A 110 -13.08 3.26 -4.60
N PHE A 111 -13.37 4.39 -5.26
CA PHE A 111 -13.97 5.56 -4.62
C PHE A 111 -15.50 5.62 -4.84
N ASP A 112 -16.26 5.77 -3.76
CA ASP A 112 -17.54 6.48 -3.80
C ASP A 112 -17.32 7.98 -3.58
N TYR A 113 -18.06 8.82 -4.31
CA TYR A 113 -18.04 10.26 -4.13
C TYR A 113 -18.95 10.67 -2.96
N ASP A 114 -20.15 10.12 -2.85
CA ASP A 114 -21.17 10.58 -1.90
C ASP A 114 -21.06 9.85 -0.54
N LEU A 115 -20.15 10.32 0.32
CA LEU A 115 -20.01 9.83 1.70
C LEU A 115 -20.97 10.58 2.65
N SER A 116 -21.36 9.95 3.77
CA SER A 116 -22.39 10.46 4.70
C SER A 116 -22.09 11.76 5.45
N ASN A 117 -20.85 12.25 5.44
CA ASN A 117 -20.39 13.37 6.27
C ASN A 117 -20.08 14.63 5.44
N SER A 118 -19.54 15.67 6.07
CA SER A 118 -19.16 16.93 5.39
C SER A 118 -18.06 16.75 4.32
N PHE A 119 -17.40 15.60 4.30
CA PHE A 119 -16.36 15.25 3.33
C PHE A 119 -16.84 14.14 2.41
N ASN A 120 -16.37 14.20 1.16
CA ASN A 120 -16.74 13.32 0.06
C ASN A 120 -15.51 12.54 -0.45
N GLY A 121 -15.72 11.65 -1.42
CA GLY A 121 -14.62 10.87 -2.01
C GLY A 121 -13.56 11.70 -2.73
N PHE A 122 -13.90 12.91 -3.18
CA PHE A 122 -12.93 13.83 -3.78
C PHE A 122 -11.95 14.36 -2.73
N ASP A 123 -12.42 14.68 -1.53
CA ASP A 123 -11.54 15.09 -0.42
C ASP A 123 -10.56 13.97 -0.04
N CYS A 124 -10.99 12.70 -0.09
CA CYS A 124 -10.10 11.55 0.09
C CYS A 124 -9.05 11.44 -1.03
N ALA A 125 -9.41 11.78 -2.28
CA ALA A 125 -8.48 11.80 -3.40
C ALA A 125 -7.44 12.93 -3.28
N GLU A 126 -7.80 14.07 -2.68
CA GLU A 126 -6.83 15.14 -2.35
C GLU A 126 -5.84 14.67 -1.28
N VAL A 127 -6.32 14.05 -0.19
CA VAL A 127 -5.45 13.44 0.84
C VAL A 127 -4.48 12.42 0.24
N LEU A 128 -4.96 11.60 -0.71
CA LEU A 128 -4.11 10.65 -1.42
C LEU A 128 -3.00 11.34 -2.23
N ILE A 129 -3.34 12.40 -2.96
CA ILE A 129 -2.36 13.15 -3.76
C ILE A 129 -1.32 13.80 -2.87
N ASP A 130 -1.74 14.42 -1.77
CA ASP A 130 -0.82 15.04 -0.82
C ASP A 130 0.16 14.01 -0.26
N TYR A 131 -0.33 12.84 0.12
CA TYR A 131 0.52 11.73 0.55
C TYR A 131 1.49 11.32 -0.56
N CYS A 132 0.99 11.02 -1.77
CA CYS A 132 1.85 10.58 -2.87
C CYS A 132 2.91 11.63 -3.23
N TYR A 133 2.55 12.91 -3.22
CA TYR A 133 3.46 14.01 -3.53
C TYR A 133 4.58 14.15 -2.50
N ASN A 134 4.23 14.15 -1.22
CA ASN A 134 5.20 14.25 -0.12
C ASN A 134 6.17 13.06 -0.07
N HIS A 135 5.75 11.91 -0.60
CA HIS A 135 6.56 10.70 -0.66
C HIS A 135 7.18 10.43 -2.06
N GLN A 136 6.98 11.31 -3.05
CA GLN A 136 7.45 11.16 -4.43
C GLN A 136 7.01 9.84 -5.09
N LEU A 137 5.75 9.45 -4.86
CA LEU A 137 5.15 8.21 -5.32
C LEU A 137 4.15 8.45 -6.46
N LEU A 138 4.03 7.46 -7.33
CA LEU A 138 2.88 7.36 -8.24
C LEU A 138 1.64 6.95 -7.45
N PRO A 139 0.44 7.42 -7.85
CA PRO A 139 -0.79 6.99 -7.20
C PRO A 139 -1.04 5.49 -7.47
N PRO A 140 -1.75 4.79 -6.56
CA PRO A 140 -2.17 3.41 -6.78
C PRO A 140 -3.14 3.31 -7.96
N GLN A 141 -3.47 2.10 -8.41
CA GLN A 141 -4.54 1.97 -9.40
C GLN A 141 -5.88 2.42 -8.80
N TRP A 142 -6.74 3.05 -9.60
CA TRP A 142 -8.02 3.52 -9.07
C TRP A 142 -9.18 3.22 -9.99
N SER A 143 -10.35 3.12 -9.39
CA SER A 143 -11.64 3.16 -10.06
C SER A 143 -12.63 3.91 -9.19
N SER A 144 -13.85 4.10 -9.69
CA SER A 144 -14.93 4.67 -8.90
C SER A 144 -16.24 3.97 -9.23
N HIS A 145 -16.89 3.49 -8.19
CA HIS A 145 -18.21 2.86 -8.24
C HIS A 145 -19.35 3.84 -7.90
N SER A 146 -19.00 5.11 -7.64
CA SER A 146 -19.97 6.15 -7.37
C SER A 146 -21.02 6.29 -8.47
N THR A 147 -22.28 6.43 -8.05
CA THR A 147 -23.40 6.72 -8.94
C THR A 147 -23.45 8.17 -9.40
N ASN A 148 -22.65 9.06 -8.79
CA ASN A 148 -22.55 10.47 -9.17
C ASN A 148 -21.57 10.63 -10.36
N PRO A 149 -22.05 10.88 -11.60
CA PRO A 149 -21.19 10.93 -12.77
C PRO A 149 -20.23 12.13 -12.73
N GLU A 150 -20.67 13.27 -12.20
CA GLU A 150 -19.84 14.48 -12.08
C GLU A 150 -18.76 14.30 -11.01
N GLY A 151 -19.13 13.76 -9.85
CA GLY A 151 -18.20 13.40 -8.78
C GLY A 151 -17.13 12.42 -9.23
N LYS A 152 -17.55 11.36 -9.92
CA LYS A 152 -16.65 10.39 -10.56
C LYS A 152 -15.72 11.03 -11.59
N ALA A 153 -16.23 11.91 -12.45
CA ALA A 153 -15.42 12.63 -13.43
C ALA A 153 -14.40 13.55 -12.74
N ARG A 154 -14.79 14.21 -11.66
CA ARG A 154 -13.94 15.12 -10.87
C ARG A 154 -12.77 14.37 -10.23
N ILE A 155 -13.01 13.25 -9.55
CA ILE A 155 -11.97 12.38 -8.98
C ILE A 155 -11.02 11.88 -10.08
N ASN A 156 -11.57 11.37 -11.19
CA ASN A 156 -10.76 10.86 -12.30
C ASN A 156 -9.87 11.95 -12.92
N ARG A 157 -10.39 13.16 -13.12
CA ARG A 157 -9.62 14.28 -13.66
C ARG A 157 -8.46 14.64 -12.73
N LEU A 158 -8.73 14.72 -11.43
CA LEU A 158 -7.73 15.02 -10.41
C LEU A 158 -6.57 14.00 -10.43
N LEU A 159 -6.89 12.70 -10.31
CA LEU A 159 -5.88 11.63 -10.27
C LEU A 159 -5.12 11.49 -11.60
N LYS A 160 -5.78 11.66 -12.75
CA LYS A 160 -5.10 11.66 -14.06
C LYS A 160 -4.11 12.81 -14.20
N ASN A 161 -4.50 14.02 -13.80
CA ASN A 161 -3.63 15.18 -13.85
C ASN A 161 -2.40 14.99 -12.96
N TYR A 162 -2.60 14.48 -11.75
CA TYR A 162 -1.51 14.15 -10.84
C TYR A 162 -0.58 13.07 -11.43
N LEU A 163 -1.13 11.99 -11.99
CA LEU A 163 -0.33 10.93 -12.60
C LEU A 163 0.58 11.46 -13.72
N ILE A 164 0.08 12.37 -14.56
CA ILE A 164 0.87 13.02 -15.61
C ILE A 164 2.01 13.84 -14.99
N LEU A 165 1.71 14.63 -13.95
CA LEU A 165 2.70 15.43 -13.24
C LEU A 165 3.78 14.56 -12.59
N ALA A 166 3.39 13.56 -11.81
CA ALA A 166 4.29 12.66 -11.10
C ALA A 166 5.23 11.91 -12.07
N LYS A 167 4.71 11.47 -13.22
CA LYS A 167 5.53 10.86 -14.28
C LYS A 167 6.55 11.84 -14.87
N ARG A 168 6.17 13.09 -15.11
CA ARG A 168 7.12 14.14 -15.58
C ARG A 168 8.21 14.43 -14.56
N MET A 169 7.91 14.26 -13.28
CA MET A 169 8.85 14.42 -12.16
C MET A 169 9.67 13.16 -11.86
N ASN A 170 9.49 12.06 -12.61
CA ASN A 170 10.14 10.76 -12.38
C ASN A 170 9.88 10.16 -10.99
N PHE A 171 8.66 10.32 -10.47
CA PHE A 171 8.25 9.64 -9.23
C PHE A 171 8.21 8.13 -9.42
N LYS A 172 8.47 7.39 -8.34
CA LYS A 172 8.58 5.92 -8.36
C LYS A 172 7.22 5.27 -8.15
N SER A 173 7.01 4.07 -8.70
CA SER A 173 5.86 3.29 -8.26
C SER A 173 6.13 2.72 -6.87
N PHE A 174 5.07 2.51 -6.09
CA PHE A 174 5.20 1.90 -4.77
C PHE A 174 5.73 0.45 -4.82
N THR A 175 5.60 -0.21 -5.96
CA THR A 175 5.99 -1.61 -6.16
C THR A 175 7.40 -1.80 -6.74
N ASP A 176 8.06 -0.72 -7.18
CA ASP A 176 9.43 -0.75 -7.76
C ASP A 176 10.52 -0.67 -6.68
#